data_AF-A0A519V669-F1
#
_entry.id   AF-A0A519V669-F1
#
_cell.length_a   1.000
_cell.length_b   1.000
_cell.length_c   1.000
_cell.angle_alpha   90.00
_cell.angle_beta   90.00
_cell.angle_gamma   90.00
#
_symmetry.space_group_name_H-M   'P 1'
#
loop_
_entity.id
_entity.type
_entity.pdbx_description
1 polymer ?
#
loop_
_entity_poly.entity_id
_entity_poly.type
_entity_poly.pdbx_seq_one_letter_code
_entity_poly.pdbx_strand_id
1 'polypeptide(L)'
;ASTEARGLLKSRVMGLLFFSSAETHFLLAEAALKGHVLSGSALTNFESGIKASYNYLNKSGTVTTSSTAAVLDTYLNTYKTNNSTSYLVNYNLATTDAERLEAIITQKYIALNFVNGFEAWQEYKRTGFPRVSGTAATTTFASTQSVGTTPDRLPVRSLYPTTEYNLNPNVPPAASIDAFTTKIFWDNN
;
A
#
# COMPACT_ATOMS: atom_id res chain seq x y z
N ALA A 1 7.91 -2.75 -33.01
CA ALA A 1 7.05 -2.91 -31.81
C ALA A 1 7.94 -2.84 -30.59
N SER A 2 7.56 -2.14 -29.52
CA SER A 2 8.35 -2.15 -28.28
C SER A 2 8.39 -3.56 -27.70
N THR A 3 9.57 -4.04 -27.34
CA THR A 3 9.73 -5.34 -26.69
C THR A 3 9.01 -5.36 -25.35
N GLU A 4 8.25 -6.41 -25.07
CA GLU A 4 7.57 -6.58 -23.79
C GLU A 4 8.59 -6.64 -22.64
N ALA A 5 8.31 -5.93 -21.55
CA ALA A 5 9.22 -5.80 -20.42
C ALA A 5 8.61 -6.38 -19.13
N ARG A 6 9.48 -6.75 -18.20
CA ARG A 6 9.10 -7.00 -16.81
C ARG A 6 8.77 -5.68 -16.11
N GLY A 7 8.13 -5.76 -14.96
CA GLY A 7 7.78 -4.59 -14.14
C GLY A 7 6.30 -4.25 -14.23
N LEU A 8 5.95 -2.97 -14.23
CA LEU A 8 4.56 -2.51 -14.13
C LEU A 8 3.79 -2.70 -15.44
N LEU A 9 4.32 -2.16 -16.54
CA LEU A 9 3.71 -2.19 -17.86
C LEU A 9 4.24 -3.39 -18.66
N LYS A 10 3.47 -4.47 -18.67
CA LYS A 10 3.94 -5.79 -19.13
C LYS A 10 3.68 -6.05 -20.61
N SER A 11 2.55 -5.56 -21.11
CA SER A 11 2.11 -5.71 -22.50
C SER A 11 0.95 -4.76 -22.80
N ARG A 12 0.70 -4.48 -24.08
CA ARG A 12 -0.47 -3.70 -24.53
C ARG A 12 -1.81 -4.36 -24.20
N VAL A 13 -1.81 -5.68 -23.97
CA VAL A 13 -2.99 -6.49 -23.62
C VAL A 13 -2.96 -6.96 -22.16
N MET A 14 -2.14 -6.34 -21.30
CA MET A 14 -2.09 -6.75 -19.90
C MET A 14 -3.43 -6.56 -19.20
N GLY A 15 -3.79 -7.49 -18.33
CA GLY A 15 -4.96 -7.34 -17.46
C GLY A 15 -4.73 -6.28 -16.39
N LEU A 16 -5.82 -5.65 -15.95
CA LEU A 16 -5.82 -4.79 -14.77
C LEU A 16 -5.80 -5.66 -13.51
N LEU A 17 -4.87 -5.39 -12.60
CA LEU A 17 -4.82 -6.07 -11.32
C LEU A 17 -5.78 -5.40 -10.33
N PHE A 18 -6.89 -6.06 -10.02
CA PHE A 18 -7.84 -5.57 -9.01
C PHE A 18 -7.43 -5.94 -7.59
N PHE A 19 -7.11 -7.21 -7.34
CA PHE A 19 -6.74 -7.71 -6.02
C PHE A 19 -5.51 -8.60 -6.15
N SER A 20 -4.44 -8.25 -5.43
CA SER A 20 -3.14 -8.90 -5.63
C SER A 20 -2.88 -10.02 -4.61
N SER A 21 -2.08 -11.02 -5.00
CA SER A 21 -1.61 -12.03 -4.04
C SER A 21 -0.76 -11.41 -2.93
N ALA A 22 -0.03 -10.33 -3.21
CA ALA A 22 0.74 -9.60 -2.20
C ALA A 22 -0.18 -8.99 -1.14
N GLU A 23 -1.26 -8.33 -1.58
CA GLU A 23 -2.30 -7.79 -0.72
C GLU A 23 -2.95 -8.85 0.16
N THR A 24 -3.33 -10.01 -0.38
CA THR A 24 -3.86 -11.12 0.42
C THR A 24 -2.91 -11.49 1.56
N HIS A 25 -1.62 -11.65 1.26
CA HIS A 25 -0.63 -12.01 2.26
C HIS A 25 -0.45 -10.91 3.31
N PHE A 26 -0.44 -9.63 2.93
CA PHE A 26 -0.34 -8.55 3.92
C PHE A 26 -1.58 -8.44 4.81
N LEU A 27 -2.78 -8.70 4.26
CA LEU A 27 -4.01 -8.79 5.06
C LEU A 27 -3.96 -9.97 6.04
N LEU A 28 -3.48 -11.14 5.60
CA LEU A 28 -3.25 -12.29 6.48
C LEU A 28 -2.19 -12.00 7.56
N ALA A 29 -1.14 -11.24 7.22
CA ALA A 29 -0.10 -10.84 8.17
C ALA A 29 -0.65 -9.92 9.26
N GLU A 30 -1.43 -8.90 8.88
CA GLU A 30 -2.09 -8.01 9.85
C GLU A 30 -3.11 -8.76 10.70
N ALA A 31 -3.91 -9.64 10.09
CA ALA A 31 -4.90 -10.41 10.84
C ALA A 31 -4.24 -11.37 11.85
N ALA A 32 -3.13 -12.00 11.48
CA ALA A 32 -2.32 -12.81 12.40
C ALA A 32 -1.69 -11.97 13.52
N LEU A 33 -1.21 -10.75 13.21
CA LEU A 33 -0.71 -9.79 14.22
C LEU A 33 -1.81 -9.42 15.23
N LYS A 34 -3.06 -9.30 14.78
CA LYS A 34 -4.24 -9.04 15.62
C LYS A 34 -4.76 -10.27 16.38
N GLY A 35 -4.07 -11.41 16.32
CA GLY A 35 -4.43 -12.63 17.04
C GLY A 35 -5.52 -13.47 16.38
N HIS A 36 -5.88 -13.20 15.12
CA HIS A 36 -6.80 -14.07 14.39
C HIS A 36 -6.10 -15.37 13.96
N VAL A 37 -6.76 -16.51 14.19
CA VAL A 37 -6.23 -17.83 13.82
C VAL A 37 -6.46 -18.06 12.32
N LEU A 38 -5.41 -17.84 11.53
CA LEU A 38 -5.41 -17.98 10.08
C LEU A 38 -4.20 -18.80 9.63
N SER A 39 -4.15 -19.15 8.35
CA SER A 39 -3.00 -19.85 7.78
C SER A 39 -1.75 -18.96 7.77
N GLY A 40 -0.67 -19.47 8.36
CA GLY A 40 0.64 -18.79 8.42
C GLY A 40 0.76 -17.77 9.56
N SER A 41 1.98 -17.59 10.07
CA SER A 41 2.29 -16.54 11.05
C SER A 41 2.31 -15.15 10.41
N ALA A 42 2.26 -14.09 11.23
CA ALA A 42 2.43 -12.72 10.74
C ALA A 42 3.73 -12.54 9.95
N LEU A 43 4.85 -13.08 10.45
CA LEU A 43 6.14 -13.08 9.76
C LEU A 43 6.09 -13.83 8.42
N THR A 44 5.53 -15.04 8.41
CA THR A 44 5.47 -15.88 7.20
C THR A 44 4.64 -15.23 6.10
N ASN A 45 3.51 -14.63 6.48
CA ASN A 45 2.64 -13.93 5.55
C ASN A 45 3.26 -12.60 5.09
N PHE A 46 3.93 -11.86 5.98
CA PHE A 46 4.68 -10.66 5.62
C PHE A 46 5.74 -10.95 4.55
N GLU A 47 6.58 -11.97 4.76
CA GLU A 47 7.61 -12.37 3.78
C GLU A 47 6.99 -12.92 2.48
N SER A 48 5.88 -13.65 2.57
CA SER A 48 5.13 -14.12 1.40
C SER A 48 4.54 -12.96 0.59
N GLY A 49 4.11 -11.88 1.23
CA GLY A 49 3.64 -10.67 0.57
C GLY A 49 4.74 -9.98 -0.24
N ILE A 50 5.93 -9.83 0.32
CA ILE A 50 7.11 -9.30 -0.38
C ILE A 50 7.46 -10.19 -1.58
N LYS A 51 7.51 -11.51 -1.39
CA LYS A 51 7.77 -12.47 -2.47
C LYS A 51 6.72 -12.40 -3.58
N ALA A 52 5.45 -12.27 -3.24
CA ALA A 52 4.36 -12.14 -4.20
C ALA A 52 4.48 -10.83 -5.02
N SER A 53 4.92 -9.73 -4.39
CA SER A 53 5.22 -8.47 -5.08
C SER A 53 6.36 -8.64 -6.11
N TYR A 54 7.48 -9.26 -5.71
CA TYR A 54 8.56 -9.59 -6.65
C TYR A 54 8.10 -10.51 -7.77
N ASN A 55 7.29 -11.53 -7.45
CA ASN A 55 6.75 -12.44 -8.46
C ASN A 55 5.89 -11.70 -9.48
N TYR A 56 5.07 -10.73 -9.05
CA TYR A 56 4.27 -9.90 -9.94
C TYR A 56 5.15 -9.08 -10.89
N LEU A 57 6.21 -8.43 -10.36
CA LEU A 57 7.11 -7.61 -11.16
C LEU A 57 8.00 -8.43 -12.11
N ASN A 58 8.28 -9.70 -11.79
CA ASN A 58 9.10 -10.56 -12.66
C ASN A 58 8.36 -11.12 -13.88
N LYS A 59 7.05 -10.94 -13.96
CA LYS A 59 6.26 -11.31 -15.13
C LYS A 59 6.30 -10.22 -16.20
N SER A 60 6.20 -10.63 -17.46
CA SER A 60 6.02 -9.77 -18.63
C SER A 60 4.86 -10.32 -19.48
N GLY A 61 4.54 -9.69 -20.61
CA GLY A 61 3.54 -10.25 -21.54
C GLY A 61 3.90 -11.65 -22.05
N THR A 62 5.20 -11.95 -22.15
CA THR A 62 5.72 -13.25 -22.62
C THR A 62 6.07 -14.18 -21.45
N VAL A 63 6.55 -13.64 -20.32
CA VAL A 63 6.88 -14.42 -19.11
C VAL A 63 5.68 -14.43 -18.19
N THR A 64 4.80 -15.42 -18.35
CA THR A 64 3.52 -15.52 -17.62
C THR A 64 3.59 -16.46 -16.40
N THR A 65 4.58 -17.36 -16.37
CA THR A 65 4.81 -18.31 -15.28
C THR A 65 5.34 -17.60 -14.03
N SER A 66 5.03 -18.15 -12.86
CA SER A 66 5.58 -17.67 -11.60
C SER A 66 7.06 -18.05 -11.48
N SER A 67 7.85 -17.18 -10.85
CA SER A 67 9.23 -17.49 -10.47
C SER A 67 9.25 -18.65 -9.48
N THR A 68 10.32 -19.45 -9.49
CA THR A 68 10.48 -20.55 -8.53
C THR A 68 10.66 -20.02 -7.11
N ALA A 69 10.38 -20.85 -6.10
CA ALA A 69 10.57 -20.50 -4.70
C ALA A 69 12.02 -20.02 -4.43
N ALA A 70 13.02 -20.73 -4.94
CA ALA A 70 14.44 -20.39 -4.75
C ALA A 70 14.80 -18.99 -5.32
N VAL A 71 14.21 -18.60 -6.45
CA VAL A 71 14.41 -17.26 -7.03
C VAL A 71 13.76 -16.19 -6.14
N LEU A 72 12.54 -16.42 -5.67
CA LEU A 72 11.83 -15.49 -4.78
C LEU A 72 12.52 -15.36 -3.40
N ASP A 73 13.07 -16.46 -2.87
CA ASP A 73 13.88 -16.46 -1.66
C ASP A 73 15.15 -15.63 -1.86
N THR A 74 15.80 -15.74 -3.02
CA THR A 74 16.98 -14.92 -3.35
C THR A 74 16.65 -13.43 -3.36
N TYR A 75 15.51 -13.03 -3.95
CA TYR A 75 15.08 -11.63 -3.94
C TYR A 75 14.77 -11.13 -2.53
N LEU A 76 14.03 -11.91 -1.73
CA LEU A 76 13.75 -11.55 -0.34
C LEU A 76 15.04 -11.40 0.47
N ASN A 77 15.97 -12.35 0.38
CA ASN A 77 17.23 -12.32 1.14
C ASN A 77 18.13 -11.17 0.72
N THR A 78 18.18 -10.86 -0.58
CA THR A 78 18.90 -9.68 -1.09
C THR A 78 18.29 -8.40 -0.54
N TYR A 79 16.95 -8.28 -0.56
CA TYR A 79 16.25 -7.12 -0.04
C TYR A 79 16.49 -6.92 1.47
N LYS A 80 16.41 -8.01 2.24
CA LYS A 80 16.71 -8.03 3.68
C LYS A 80 18.16 -7.64 3.99
N THR A 81 19.12 -8.17 3.21
CA THR A 81 20.55 -7.84 3.34
C THR A 81 20.82 -6.36 3.09
N ASN A 82 20.24 -5.81 2.01
CA ASN A 82 20.41 -4.40 1.64
C ASN A 82 19.75 -3.43 2.65
N ASN A 83 18.87 -3.93 3.52
CA ASN A 83 18.13 -3.16 4.50
C ASN A 83 18.26 -3.77 5.91
N SER A 84 19.45 -4.28 6.25
CA SER A 84 19.70 -5.14 7.41
C SER A 84 19.34 -4.53 8.77
N THR A 85 19.24 -3.20 8.87
CA THR A 85 18.90 -2.47 10.10
C THR A 85 17.44 -1.98 10.14
N SER A 86 16.68 -2.17 9.07
CA SER A 86 15.32 -1.64 8.95
C SER A 86 14.28 -2.68 9.36
N TYR A 87 13.51 -2.40 10.41
CA TYR A 87 12.37 -3.25 10.81
C TYR A 87 11.25 -3.28 9.76
N LEU A 88 11.18 -2.26 8.89
CA LEU A 88 10.22 -2.19 7.78
C LEU A 88 10.46 -3.29 6.73
N VAL A 89 11.65 -3.89 6.72
CA VAL A 89 12.04 -4.98 5.82
C VAL A 89 12.32 -6.25 6.59
N ASN A 90 13.01 -6.15 7.71
CA ASN A 90 13.34 -7.26 8.59
C ASN A 90 12.36 -7.29 9.75
N TYR A 91 11.21 -7.92 9.55
CA TYR A 91 10.09 -7.96 10.50
C TYR A 91 10.48 -8.37 11.93
N ASN A 92 11.49 -9.24 12.09
CA ASN A 92 11.99 -9.67 13.40
C ASN A 92 12.70 -8.56 14.20
N LEU A 93 13.09 -7.45 13.56
CA LEU A 93 13.65 -6.29 14.26
C LEU A 93 12.54 -5.42 14.89
N ALA A 94 11.28 -5.61 14.51
CA ALA A 94 10.16 -4.90 15.12
C ALA A 94 9.89 -5.44 16.53
N THR A 95 10.00 -4.57 17.52
CA THR A 95 9.87 -4.88 18.94
C THR A 95 8.44 -4.69 19.45
N THR A 96 7.66 -3.82 18.79
CA THR A 96 6.28 -3.52 19.17
C THR A 96 5.28 -3.92 18.08
N ASP A 97 4.01 -4.10 18.46
CA ASP A 97 2.94 -4.37 17.48
C ASP A 97 2.70 -3.18 16.54
N ALA A 98 2.95 -1.96 17.01
CA ALA A 98 2.90 -0.76 16.17
C ALA A 98 3.99 -0.80 15.07
N GLU A 99 5.23 -1.15 15.40
CA GLU A 99 6.31 -1.31 14.42
C GLU A 99 6.03 -2.47 13.44
N ARG A 100 5.45 -3.57 13.94
CA ARG A 100 5.04 -4.71 13.09
C ARG A 100 3.95 -4.30 12.11
N LEU A 101 2.95 -3.54 12.57
CA LEU A 101 1.91 -3.00 11.69
C LEU A 101 2.50 -2.02 10.68
N GLU A 102 3.37 -1.12 11.11
CA GLU A 102 4.07 -0.17 10.23
C GLU A 102 4.86 -0.90 9.14
N ALA A 103 5.58 -1.98 9.48
CA ALA A 103 6.26 -2.82 8.50
C ALA A 103 5.30 -3.45 7.48
N ILE A 104 4.21 -4.09 7.95
CA ILE A 104 3.22 -4.74 7.08
C ILE A 104 2.61 -3.74 6.10
N ILE A 105 2.12 -2.61 6.60
CA ILE A 105 1.44 -1.62 5.76
C ILE A 105 2.41 -0.91 4.84
N THR A 106 3.64 -0.64 5.29
CA THR A 106 4.67 -0.04 4.43
C THR A 106 5.01 -0.95 3.24
N GLN A 107 5.16 -2.26 3.47
CA GLN A 107 5.39 -3.21 2.38
C GLN A 107 4.15 -3.38 1.48
N LYS A 108 2.94 -3.36 2.06
CA LYS A 108 1.69 -3.34 1.27
C LYS A 108 1.62 -2.09 0.37
N TYR A 109 1.95 -0.92 0.90
CA TYR A 109 2.01 0.33 0.14
C TYR A 109 3.02 0.24 -1.01
N ILE A 110 4.25 -0.25 -0.76
CA ILE A 110 5.28 -0.43 -1.80
C ILE A 110 4.78 -1.38 -2.90
N ALA A 111 4.11 -2.48 -2.53
CA ALA A 111 3.58 -3.45 -3.49
C ALA A 111 2.43 -2.90 -4.35
N LEU A 112 1.64 -1.95 -3.82
CA LEU A 112 0.40 -1.50 -4.45
C LEU A 112 0.47 -0.10 -5.07
N ASN A 113 1.35 0.81 -4.63
CA ASN A 113 1.25 2.23 -4.99
C ASN A 113 1.20 2.51 -6.51
N PHE A 114 1.93 1.73 -7.31
CA PHE A 114 1.93 1.84 -8.79
C PHE A 114 1.10 0.76 -9.50
N VAL A 115 0.35 -0.05 -8.76
CA VAL A 115 -0.42 -1.18 -9.28
C VAL A 115 -1.91 -1.01 -8.97
N ASN A 116 -2.23 -0.79 -7.70
CA ASN A 116 -3.53 -0.41 -7.18
C ASN A 116 -3.36 0.74 -6.17
N GLY A 117 -3.03 1.92 -6.68
CA GLY A 117 -2.75 3.11 -5.85
C GLY A 117 -3.96 3.58 -5.05
N PHE A 118 -5.17 3.26 -5.49
CA PHE A 118 -6.39 3.53 -4.72
C PHE A 118 -6.38 2.72 -3.42
N GLU A 119 -6.18 1.40 -3.48
CA GLU A 119 -6.09 0.56 -2.27
C GLU A 119 -4.94 1.00 -1.36
N ALA A 120 -3.76 1.32 -1.93
CA ALA A 120 -2.63 1.84 -1.16
C ALA A 120 -2.98 3.13 -0.38
N TRP A 121 -3.76 4.02 -1.00
CA TRP A 121 -4.23 5.26 -0.38
C TRP A 121 -5.20 5.00 0.77
N GLN A 122 -6.10 4.04 0.58
CA GLN A 122 -7.11 3.70 1.57
C GLN A 122 -6.48 3.07 2.81
N GLU A 123 -5.46 2.24 2.64
CA GLU A 123 -4.65 1.69 3.73
C GLU A 123 -3.87 2.76 4.49
N TYR A 124 -3.27 3.72 3.77
CA TYR A 124 -2.62 4.87 4.40
C TYR A 124 -3.59 5.65 5.29
N LYS A 125 -4.79 5.97 4.79
CA LYS A 125 -5.79 6.67 5.60
C LYS A 125 -6.25 5.85 6.80
N ARG A 126 -6.48 4.55 6.63
CA ARG A 126 -6.92 3.67 7.73
C ARG A 126 -5.89 3.55 8.86
N THR A 127 -4.59 3.61 8.54
CA THR A 127 -3.51 3.23 9.50
C THR A 127 -2.51 4.32 9.82
N GLY A 128 -2.38 5.35 8.97
CA GLY A 128 -1.31 6.34 9.02
C GLY A 128 0.05 5.87 8.49
N PHE A 129 0.12 4.68 7.89
CA PHE A 129 1.37 4.09 7.38
C PHE A 129 1.39 3.98 5.85
N PRO A 130 2.53 4.22 5.17
CA PRO A 130 3.85 4.56 5.73
C PRO A 130 3.88 5.92 6.41
N ARG A 131 4.70 6.07 7.45
CA ARG A 131 4.78 7.32 8.22
C ARG A 131 5.31 8.47 7.36
N VAL A 132 4.60 9.59 7.39
CA VAL A 132 5.10 10.88 6.90
C VAL A 132 5.75 11.62 8.07
N SER A 133 7.02 11.99 7.93
CA SER A 133 7.82 12.59 9.01
C SER A 133 8.13 14.08 8.81
N GLY A 134 7.62 14.68 7.73
CA GLY A 134 7.81 16.09 7.43
C GLY A 134 7.14 16.50 6.12
N THR A 135 7.50 17.66 5.58
CA THR A 135 7.00 18.17 4.29
C THR A 135 8.10 18.31 3.24
N ALA A 136 9.33 17.87 3.55
CA ALA A 136 10.43 17.84 2.59
C ALA A 136 10.30 16.64 1.65
N ALA A 137 10.80 16.77 0.41
CA ALA A 137 10.66 15.77 -0.66
C ALA A 137 11.19 14.36 -0.30
N THR A 138 12.04 14.23 0.71
CA THR A 138 12.59 12.96 1.21
C THR A 138 11.84 12.38 2.41
N THR A 139 10.88 13.12 2.97
CA THR A 139 10.16 12.80 4.22
C THR A 139 8.64 12.70 4.05
N THR A 140 8.15 13.01 2.86
CA THR A 140 6.74 12.90 2.49
C THR A 140 6.58 12.46 1.04
N PHE A 141 5.46 11.83 0.75
CA PHE A 141 4.96 11.60 -0.61
C PHE A 141 3.87 12.61 -0.99
N ALA A 142 3.52 13.55 -0.10
CA ALA A 142 2.69 14.70 -0.45
C ALA A 142 3.45 15.67 -1.34
N SER A 143 2.71 16.40 -2.19
CA SER A 143 3.29 17.52 -2.94
C SER A 143 3.84 18.57 -1.96
N THR A 144 5.07 19.04 -2.20
CA THR A 144 5.67 20.14 -1.42
C THR A 144 4.92 21.46 -1.60
N GLN A 145 4.02 21.55 -2.59
CA GLN A 145 3.13 22.68 -2.84
C GLN A 145 1.74 22.47 -2.22
N SER A 146 1.51 21.36 -1.52
CA SER A 146 0.20 21.11 -0.92
C SER A 146 -0.10 22.14 0.16
N VAL A 147 -1.30 22.72 0.08
CA VAL A 147 -1.85 23.67 1.05
C VAL A 147 -2.79 23.01 2.06
N GLY A 148 -2.83 21.67 2.09
CA GLY A 148 -3.69 20.93 3.01
C GLY A 148 -3.45 21.32 4.47
N THR A 149 -4.51 21.33 5.27
CA THR A 149 -4.47 21.73 6.69
C THR A 149 -4.12 20.58 7.63
N THR A 150 -4.13 19.34 7.14
CA THR A 150 -3.65 18.18 7.91
C THR A 150 -2.15 18.23 8.16
N PRO A 151 -1.63 17.58 9.21
CA PRO A 151 -0.20 17.50 9.47
C PRO A 151 0.63 16.94 8.29
N ASP A 152 0.09 15.99 7.55
CA ASP A 152 0.71 15.35 6.39
C ASP A 152 0.47 16.10 5.06
N ARG A 153 -0.33 17.17 5.08
CA ARG A 153 -0.74 17.98 3.91
C ARG A 153 -1.52 17.20 2.86
N LEU A 154 -2.22 16.13 3.24
CA LEU A 154 -2.96 15.27 2.33
C LEU A 154 -4.48 15.38 2.53
N PRO A 155 -5.29 15.24 1.45
CA PRO A 155 -6.74 15.21 1.58
C PRO A 155 -7.21 13.90 2.23
N VAL A 156 -8.23 13.95 3.09
CA VAL A 156 -8.82 12.73 3.70
C VAL A 156 -9.96 12.16 2.83
N ARG A 157 -10.52 12.99 1.95
CA ARG A 157 -11.59 12.58 1.02
C ARG A 157 -11.68 13.48 -0.22
N SER A 158 -12.37 12.96 -1.23
CA SER A 158 -12.90 13.78 -2.33
C SER A 158 -14.24 14.40 -1.93
N LEU A 159 -14.48 15.63 -2.37
CA LEU A 159 -15.77 16.29 -2.21
C LEU A 159 -16.80 15.75 -3.19
N TYR A 160 -18.08 15.84 -2.83
CA TYR A 160 -19.16 15.57 -3.77
C TYR A 160 -19.13 16.57 -4.94
N PRO A 161 -19.48 16.15 -6.16
CA PRO A 161 -19.53 17.06 -7.30
C PRO A 161 -20.68 18.07 -7.14
N THR A 162 -20.52 19.27 -7.71
CA THR A 162 -21.52 20.34 -7.64
C THR A 162 -22.91 19.92 -8.13
N THR A 163 -22.96 19.02 -9.12
CA THR A 163 -24.21 18.48 -9.65
C THR A 163 -25.04 17.73 -8.61
N GLU A 164 -24.40 17.02 -7.67
CA GLU A 164 -25.12 16.33 -6.59
C GLU A 164 -25.84 17.34 -5.69
N TYR A 165 -25.19 18.45 -5.33
CA TYR A 165 -25.83 19.50 -4.52
C TYR A 165 -27.03 20.18 -5.22
N ASN A 166 -27.00 20.26 -6.55
CA ASN A 166 -28.07 20.88 -7.33
C ASN A 166 -29.25 19.93 -7.56
N LEU A 167 -29.00 18.62 -7.62
CA LEU A 167 -29.97 17.63 -8.08
C LEU A 167 -30.49 16.70 -6.98
N ASN A 168 -29.76 16.56 -5.86
CA ASN A 168 -30.07 15.61 -4.80
C ASN A 168 -30.17 16.33 -3.44
N PRO A 169 -31.39 16.48 -2.88
CA PRO A 169 -31.58 17.18 -1.60
C PRO A 169 -31.02 16.43 -0.39
N ASN A 170 -30.59 15.17 -0.55
CA ASN A 170 -30.05 14.35 0.55
C ASN A 170 -28.53 14.51 0.74
N VAL A 171 -27.87 15.32 -0.09
CA VAL A 171 -26.43 15.55 0.05
C VAL A 171 -26.20 16.41 1.30
N PRO A 172 -25.27 16.03 2.20
CA PRO A 172 -24.94 16.86 3.35
C PRO A 172 -24.47 18.25 2.90
N PRO A 173 -24.78 19.34 3.62
CA PRO A 173 -24.42 20.69 3.18
C PRO A 173 -22.92 20.83 2.87
N ALA A 174 -22.56 21.49 1.77
CA ALA A 174 -21.15 21.63 1.36
C ALA A 174 -20.27 22.25 2.47
N ALA A 175 -20.80 23.21 3.22
CA ALA A 175 -20.10 23.84 4.34
C ALA A 175 -19.82 22.91 5.54
N SER A 176 -20.45 21.72 5.57
CA SER A 176 -20.24 20.71 6.62
C SER A 176 -19.17 19.67 6.27
N ILE A 177 -18.64 19.69 5.04
CA ILE A 177 -17.64 18.73 4.57
C ILE A 177 -16.40 19.48 4.09
N ASP A 178 -15.29 19.20 4.76
CA ASP A 178 -13.97 19.70 4.40
C ASP A 178 -13.09 18.55 3.89
N ALA A 179 -12.37 18.79 2.79
CA ALA A 179 -11.58 17.77 2.10
C ALA A 179 -10.37 17.28 2.91
N PHE A 180 -9.95 18.04 3.93
CA PHE A 180 -8.76 17.78 4.73
C PHE A 180 -9.09 17.33 6.16
N THR A 181 -10.24 17.70 6.71
CA THR A 181 -10.55 17.46 8.13
C THR A 181 -11.76 16.56 8.35
N THR A 182 -12.71 16.49 7.42
CA THR A 182 -13.91 15.63 7.57
C THR A 182 -13.60 14.20 7.11
N LYS A 183 -13.07 13.35 7.99
CA LYS A 183 -12.71 11.96 7.69
C LYS A 183 -13.88 11.08 7.25
N ILE A 184 -13.57 10.01 6.53
CA ILE A 184 -14.56 8.95 6.22
C ILE A 184 -14.78 8.10 7.47
N PHE A 185 -15.95 7.50 7.65
CA PHE A 185 -16.30 6.78 8.88
C PHE A 185 -15.35 5.64 9.31
N TRP A 186 -14.59 5.07 8.37
CA TRP A 186 -13.60 4.00 8.64
C TRP A 186 -12.16 4.53 8.79
N ASP A 187 -11.94 5.82 8.53
CA ASP A 187 -10.67 6.51 8.67
C ASP A 187 -10.54 7.00 10.12
N ASN A 188 -9.96 6.14 10.95
CA ASN A 188 -9.85 6.30 12.40
C ASN A 188 -8.42 6.66 12.87
N ASN A 189 -7.51 6.95 11.95
CA ASN A 189 -6.19 7.49 12.27
C ASN A 189 -6.30 8.98 12.65
#